data_AF-A0A1A6FRV8-F1
#
_entry.id   AF-A0A1A6FRV8-F1
#
_cell.length_a   1.000
_cell.length_b   1.000
_cell.length_c   1.000
_cell.angle_alpha   90.00
_cell.angle_beta   90.00
_cell.angle_gamma   90.00
#
_symmetry.space_group_name_H-M   'P 1'
#
loop_
_entity.id
_entity.type
_entity.pdbx_description
1 polymer ?
#
loop_
_entity_poly.entity_id
_entity_poly.type
_entity_poly.pdbx_seq_one_letter_code
_entity_poly.pdbx_strand_id
1 'polypeptide(L)'
;MPISRLFAASVALAFVATVACAESSMRGRRAEAPPAADGYYVPYVASPGGQKRHVMEIPGSVSVVSRKLMDDTQATSLGDALRFVPGVTIGR
;
A
#
# COMPACT_ATOMS: atom_id res chain seq x y z
N MET A 1 6.83 59.25 40.19
CA MET A 1 5.46 59.03 39.68
C MET A 1 5.41 57.72 38.90
N PRO A 2 5.07 56.58 39.52
CA PRO A 2 4.53 55.42 38.82
C PRO A 2 3.01 55.58 38.69
N ILE A 3 2.35 54.85 37.79
CA ILE A 3 0.97 54.30 37.92
C ILE A 3 0.61 53.59 36.60
N SER A 4 0.64 52.27 36.69
CA SER A 4 -0.20 51.26 36.04
C SER A 4 -0.77 51.51 34.64
N ARG A 5 -0.45 50.60 33.72
CA ARG A 5 -1.29 50.26 32.56
C ARG A 5 -1.82 48.84 32.75
N LEU A 6 -3.10 48.75 33.13
CA LEU A 6 -3.88 47.54 33.27
C LEU A 6 -5.22 47.81 32.58
N PHE A 7 -5.35 47.40 31.32
CA PHE A 7 -6.60 47.33 30.56
C PHE A 7 -6.41 46.11 29.63
N ALA A 8 -7.01 44.97 29.89
CA ALA A 8 -8.43 44.60 29.81
C ALA A 8 -8.59 43.62 28.64
N ALA A 9 -9.29 42.54 28.94
CA ALA A 9 -9.53 41.38 28.10
C ALA A 9 -10.14 41.70 26.73
N SER A 10 -9.70 40.97 25.69
CA SER A 10 -10.48 40.75 24.47
C SER A 10 -10.74 39.26 24.30
N VAL A 11 -11.97 38.89 24.64
CA VAL A 11 -12.66 37.67 24.23
C VAL A 11 -13.29 37.92 22.84
N ALA A 12 -13.54 36.82 22.11
CA ALA A 12 -14.25 36.70 20.84
C ALA A 12 -13.31 36.65 19.62
N LEU A 13 -13.51 35.78 18.63
CA LEU A 13 -14.75 35.13 18.20
C LEU A 13 -14.40 33.85 17.44
N ALA A 14 -15.24 32.84 17.63
CA ALA A 14 -15.21 31.55 16.94
C ALA A 14 -15.18 31.72 15.41
N PHE A 15 -14.20 31.09 14.76
CA PHE A 15 -14.20 30.91 13.31
C PHE A 15 -14.75 29.52 12.97
N VAL A 16 -16.05 29.53 12.65
CA VAL A 16 -16.69 28.85 11.52
C VAL A 16 -16.37 27.36 11.33
N ALA A 17 -17.40 26.56 11.62
CA ALA A 17 -17.59 25.22 11.13
C ALA A 17 -17.36 25.14 9.61
N THR A 18 -16.37 24.35 9.18
CA THR A 18 -16.34 23.80 7.82
C THR A 18 -16.88 22.38 7.89
N VAL A 19 -18.03 22.25 7.25
CA VAL A 19 -18.79 21.04 7.00
C VAL A 19 -17.97 20.03 6.19
N ALA A 20 -18.06 18.78 6.62
CA ALA A 20 -17.94 17.54 5.86
C ALA A 20 -17.22 17.64 4.50
N CYS A 21 -15.97 17.19 4.47
CA CYS A 21 -15.59 16.25 3.43
C CYS A 21 -15.78 14.85 4.02
N ALA A 22 -16.92 14.25 3.69
CA ALA A 22 -17.09 12.81 3.72
C ALA A 22 -16.13 12.21 2.69
N GLU A 23 -14.84 12.11 3.03
CA GLU A 23 -13.94 11.22 2.31
C GLU A 23 -14.30 9.80 2.73
N SER A 24 -15.23 9.24 1.94
CA SER A 24 -15.16 7.89 1.43
C SER A 24 -14.31 6.97 2.30
N SER A 25 -15.00 6.29 3.21
CA SER A 25 -14.52 5.08 3.88
C SER A 25 -14.39 3.94 2.84
N MET A 26 -13.61 4.16 1.79
CA MET A 26 -12.86 3.13 1.11
C MET A 26 -11.41 3.27 1.55
N ARG A 27 -11.20 3.15 2.86
CA ARG A 27 -9.99 2.52 3.37
C ARG A 27 -10.05 1.06 2.94
N GLY A 28 -9.87 0.85 1.63
CA GLY A 28 -9.65 -0.44 1.03
C GLY A 28 -8.63 -1.10 1.92
N ARG A 29 -8.96 -2.32 2.35
CA ARG A 29 -8.09 -3.16 3.17
C ARG A 29 -6.70 -3.13 2.54
N ARG A 30 -5.83 -2.24 3.02
CA ARG A 30 -4.39 -2.36 2.84
C ARG A 30 -4.07 -3.55 3.72
N ALA A 31 -4.28 -4.74 3.14
CA ALA A 31 -3.74 -5.94 3.69
C ALA A 31 -2.25 -5.64 3.81
N GLU A 32 -1.80 -5.51 5.05
CA GLU A 32 -0.38 -5.40 5.35
C GLU A 32 0.25 -6.61 4.66
N ALA A 33 1.03 -6.33 3.60
CA ALA A 33 1.67 -7.40 2.86
C ALA A 33 2.52 -8.17 3.88
N PRO A 34 2.39 -9.50 3.96
CA PRO A 34 3.26 -10.28 4.85
C PRO A 34 4.71 -9.89 4.57
N PRO A 35 5.58 -9.87 5.60
CA PRO A 35 6.96 -9.46 5.44
C PRO A 35 7.54 -10.19 4.23
N ALA A 36 8.10 -9.42 3.30
CA ALA A 36 8.65 -9.97 2.08
C ALA A 36 9.61 -11.09 2.48
N ALA A 37 9.39 -12.29 1.94
CA ALA A 37 10.35 -13.38 2.09
C ALA A 37 11.73 -12.83 1.69
N ASP A 38 12.75 -13.13 2.49
CA ASP A 38 14.09 -12.60 2.30
C ASP A 38 14.72 -13.18 1.02
N GLY A 39 14.43 -12.54 -0.12
CA GLY A 39 14.89 -12.95 -1.43
C GLY A 39 13.84 -12.90 -2.54
N TYR A 40 14.27 -13.28 -3.75
CA TYR A 40 13.38 -13.35 -4.92
C TYR A 40 12.65 -14.68 -5.05
N TYR A 41 13.15 -15.74 -4.40
CA TYR A 41 12.57 -17.08 -4.45
C TYR A 41 11.47 -17.25 -3.41
N VAL A 42 10.28 -17.65 -3.87
CA VAL A 42 9.13 -17.96 -3.01
C VAL A 42 8.73 -19.42 -3.28
N PRO A 43 8.84 -20.33 -2.29
CA PRO A 43 8.64 -21.77 -2.51
C PRO A 43 7.17 -22.18 -2.60
N TYR A 44 6.23 -21.24 -2.53
CA TYR A 44 4.79 -21.49 -2.53
C TYR A 44 4.01 -20.46 -3.34
N VAL A 45 2.83 -20.86 -3.81
CA VAL A 45 1.80 -19.97 -4.34
C VAL A 45 0.64 -19.85 -3.36
N ALA A 46 0.02 -18.68 -3.30
CA ALA A 46 -1.20 -18.47 -2.53
C ALA A 46 -2.41 -18.58 -3.45
N SER A 47 -3.31 -19.52 -3.17
CA SER A 47 -4.63 -19.53 -3.81
C SER A 47 -5.51 -18.41 -3.27
N PRO A 48 -6.58 -18.01 -3.99
CA PRO A 48 -7.54 -16.99 -3.53
C PRO A 48 -8.12 -17.24 -2.13
N GLY A 49 -8.20 -18.51 -1.70
CA GLY A 49 -8.62 -18.90 -0.35
C GLY A 49 -7.52 -18.88 0.72
N GLY A 50 -6.34 -18.32 0.43
CA GLY A 50 -5.20 -18.25 1.37
C GLY A 50 -4.42 -19.55 1.55
N GLN A 51 -4.86 -20.64 0.92
CA GLN A 51 -4.16 -21.91 0.95
C GLN A 51 -2.82 -21.79 0.21
N LYS A 52 -1.74 -22.20 0.88
CA LYS A 52 -0.39 -22.21 0.31
C LYS A 52 -0.11 -23.60 -0.27
N ARG A 53 0.34 -23.63 -1.53
CA ARG A 53 0.79 -24.86 -2.19
C ARG A 53 2.24 -24.70 -2.63
N HIS A 54 3.06 -25.73 -2.45
CA HIS A 54 4.45 -25.69 -2.90
C HIS A 54 4.53 -25.70 -4.43
N VAL A 55 5.47 -24.91 -4.98
CA VAL A 55 5.65 -24.80 -6.44
C VAL A 55 6.00 -26.17 -7.06
N MET A 56 6.76 -27.00 -6.34
CA MET A 56 7.15 -28.34 -6.79
C MET A 56 5.98 -29.33 -6.92
N GLU A 57 4.84 -29.06 -6.27
CA GLU A 57 3.65 -29.93 -6.32
C GLU A 57 2.72 -29.57 -7.48
N ILE A 58 2.95 -28.44 -8.15
CA ILE A 58 2.08 -27.95 -9.22
C ILE A 58 2.62 -28.48 -10.55
N PRO A 59 1.86 -29.32 -11.26
CA PRO A 59 2.29 -29.80 -12.56
C PRO A 59 2.32 -28.65 -13.57
N GLY A 60 3.42 -28.53 -14.31
CA GLY A 60 3.62 -27.49 -15.32
C GLY A 60 4.61 -26.41 -14.90
N SER A 61 4.61 -25.30 -15.64
CA SER A 61 5.50 -24.15 -15.37
C SER A 61 4.77 -23.10 -14.55
N VAL A 62 5.33 -22.74 -13.40
CA VAL A 62 4.80 -21.71 -12.49
C VAL A 62 5.90 -20.70 -12.18
N SER A 63 5.60 -19.42 -12.34
CA SER A 63 6.49 -18.31 -11.96
C SER A 63 5.81 -17.46 -10.90
N VAL A 64 6.53 -17.14 -9.82
CA VAL A 64 6.04 -16.30 -8.73
C VAL A 64 6.80 -14.98 -8.72
N VAL A 65 6.08 -13.88 -8.88
CA VAL A 65 6.64 -12.53 -8.76
C VAL A 65 6.60 -12.14 -7.28
N SER A 66 7.78 -12.07 -6.66
CA SER A 66 7.91 -11.75 -5.23
C SER A 66 7.74 -10.26 -4.96
N ARG A 67 7.33 -9.92 -3.73
CA ARG A 67 7.20 -8.52 -3.30
C ARG A 67 8.53 -7.77 -3.41
N LYS A 68 9.63 -8.42 -3.02
CA LYS A 68 10.98 -7.86 -3.14
C LYS A 68 11.34 -7.53 -4.59
N LEU A 69 11.02 -8.39 -5.55
CA LEU A 69 11.26 -8.10 -6.97
C LEU A 69 10.45 -6.88 -7.44
N MET A 70 9.18 -6.77 -7.03
CA MET A 70 8.35 -5.60 -7.37
C MET A 70 8.90 -4.31 -6.77
N ASP A 71 9.39 -4.36 -5.53
CA ASP A 71 9.96 -3.21 -4.85
C ASP A 71 11.30 -2.78 -5.48
N ASP A 72 12.20 -3.73 -5.73
CA ASP A 72 13.52 -3.46 -6.31
C ASP A 72 13.42 -2.96 -7.77
N THR A 73 12.40 -3.39 -8.50
CA THR A 73 12.16 -2.97 -9.89
C THR A 73 11.23 -1.77 -10.02
N GLN A 74 10.78 -1.22 -8.88
CA GLN A 74 9.82 -0.12 -8.77
C GLN A 74 8.56 -0.35 -9.63
N ALA A 75 8.05 -1.59 -9.64
CA ALA A 75 6.87 -1.94 -10.42
C ALA A 75 5.63 -1.21 -9.87
N THR A 76 5.06 -0.31 -10.68
CA THR A 76 3.83 0.43 -10.33
C THR A 76 2.60 -0.07 -11.07
N SER A 77 2.80 -0.85 -12.14
CA SER A 77 1.74 -1.48 -12.91
C SER A 77 1.92 -3.00 -12.98
N LEU A 78 0.84 -3.72 -13.35
CA LEU A 78 0.90 -5.16 -13.59
C LEU A 78 1.84 -5.49 -14.77
N GLY A 79 1.87 -4.64 -15.80
CA GLY A 79 2.81 -4.80 -16.91
C GLY A 79 4.26 -4.74 -16.43
N ASP A 80 4.60 -3.76 -15.57
CA ASP A 80 5.96 -3.63 -15.04
C ASP A 80 6.38 -4.83 -14.19
N ALA A 81 5.42 -5.46 -13.50
CA ALA A 81 5.66 -6.67 -12.72
C ALA A 81 5.85 -7.91 -13.61
N LEU A 82 5.12 -7.98 -14.74
CA LEU A 82 5.13 -9.13 -15.64
C LEU A 82 6.23 -9.11 -16.70
N ARG A 83 6.93 -7.98 -16.90
CA ARG A 83 7.99 -7.85 -17.92
C ARG A 83 9.18 -8.82 -17.75
N PHE A 84 9.36 -9.36 -16.54
CA PHE A 84 10.42 -10.33 -16.24
C PHE A 84 9.93 -11.78 -16.23
N VAL A 85 8.64 -12.01 -16.47
CA VAL A 85 8.05 -13.35 -16.46
C VAL A 85 8.16 -13.96 -17.86
N PRO A 86 8.78 -15.14 -18.01
CA PRO A 86 8.92 -15.78 -19.30
C PRO A 86 7.56 -16.17 -19.87
N GLY A 87 7.40 -16.01 -21.19
CA GLY A 87 6.16 -16.38 -21.89
C GLY A 87 5.01 -15.39 -21.75
N VAL A 88 5.19 -14.28 -21.02
CA VAL A 88 4.20 -13.19 -20.95
C VAL A 88 4.57 -12.08 -21.93
N THR A 89 3.65 -11.72 -22.82
CA THR A 89 3.77 -10.55 -23.69
C THR A 89 2.72 -9.52 -23.27
N ILE A 90 3.16 -8.29 -23.01
CA ILE A 90 2.27 -7.19 -22.58
C ILE A 90 1.86 -6.43 -23.83
N GLY A 91 0.56 -6.47 -24.14
CA GLY A 91 -0.04 -5.64 -25.18
C GLY A 91 -0.02 -4.17 -24.80
N ARG A 92 0.03 -3.29 -25.80
CA ARG A 92 -0.18 -1.84 -25.60
C ARG A 92 -1.64 -1.52 -25.37
#